data_AF-A0A447KLA1-F1
#
_entry.id   AF-A0A447KLA1-F1
#
_cell.length_a   1.000
_cell.length_b   1.000
_cell.length_c   1.000
_cell.angle_alpha   90.00
_cell.angle_beta   90.00
_cell.angle_gamma   90.00
#
_symmetry.space_group_name_H-M   'P 1'
#
loop_
_entity.id
_entity.type
_entity.pdbx_description
1 polymer ?
#
loop_
_entity_poly.entity_id
_entity_poly.type
_entity_poly.pdbx_seq_one_letter_code
_entity_poly.pdbx_strand_id
1 'polypeptide(L)'
;MSASFATLTIGQAPRSDIMPLLSAYLPESSTTHIGLLDGLTADQVAARYAPQPGEKRLVTRLLDGSQVTLAAARVEQGLQQKIHELEQRGCEVILLLCTGEFGHLQAEQALLLEPDRIIPPLIAAIVSQHRVGIVVPVAEQINEQAGKWQQLATPPCFALPAPIWPTRRGWNRRPTPCSSRGPRWWCWIVLAITSGTGTFCRPGWIFRYCCPTYWSPSWRQS
;
A
#
# COMPACT_ATOMS: atom_id res chain seq x y z
N MET A 1 -7.01 -29.42 9.03
CA MET A 1 -7.18 -28.90 7.66
C MET A 1 -6.69 -27.46 7.68
N SER A 2 -5.84 -27.05 6.75
CA SER A 2 -5.38 -25.66 6.67
C SER A 2 -6.50 -24.80 6.09
N ALA A 3 -6.76 -23.64 6.70
CA ALA A 3 -7.80 -22.73 6.22
C ALA A 3 -7.55 -22.30 4.77
N SER A 4 -8.62 -22.21 3.97
CA SER A 4 -8.55 -21.70 2.60
C SER A 4 -8.36 -20.18 2.58
N PHE A 5 -7.27 -19.70 1.99
CA PHE A 5 -6.87 -18.30 1.98
C PHE A 5 -7.00 -17.70 0.58
N ALA A 6 -7.50 -16.47 0.48
CA ALA A 6 -7.50 -15.69 -0.75
C ALA A 6 -6.84 -14.33 -0.53
N THR A 7 -6.03 -13.88 -1.49
CA THR A 7 -5.62 -12.48 -1.57
C THR A 7 -6.43 -11.79 -2.65
N LEU A 8 -7.01 -10.63 -2.36
CA LEU A 8 -7.83 -9.87 -3.28
C LEU A 8 -7.17 -8.52 -3.60
N THR A 9 -6.88 -8.23 -4.87
CA THR A 9 -6.34 -6.91 -5.31
C THR A 9 -7.35 -6.17 -6.21
N ILE A 10 -7.28 -4.84 -6.25
CA ILE A 10 -8.08 -4.04 -7.20
C ILE A 10 -7.60 -4.26 -8.64
N GLY A 11 -6.31 -4.48 -8.84
CA GLY A 11 -5.75 -4.73 -10.17
C GLY A 11 -6.00 -6.16 -10.65
N GLN A 12 -5.01 -6.70 -11.35
CA GLN A 12 -4.95 -8.09 -11.73
C GLN A 12 -4.02 -8.87 -10.80
N ALA A 13 -4.30 -10.16 -10.62
CA ALA A 13 -3.48 -11.07 -9.82
C ALA A 13 -2.66 -12.03 -10.69
N PRO A 14 -1.54 -12.57 -10.17
CA PRO A 14 -0.94 -12.27 -8.87
C PRO A 14 -0.19 -10.92 -8.85
N ARG A 15 -0.19 -10.27 -7.68
CA ARG A 15 0.48 -8.98 -7.49
C ARG A 15 2.00 -9.17 -7.26
N SER A 16 2.76 -9.17 -8.37
CA SER A 16 4.17 -9.59 -8.40
C SER A 16 5.14 -8.82 -7.48
N ASP A 17 4.83 -7.58 -7.09
CA ASP A 17 5.65 -6.78 -6.18
C ASP A 17 5.62 -7.26 -4.73
N ILE A 18 4.53 -7.92 -4.31
CA ILE A 18 4.36 -8.42 -2.93
C ILE A 18 4.41 -9.95 -2.83
N MET A 19 4.38 -10.65 -3.97
CA MET A 19 4.39 -12.12 -3.98
C MET A 19 5.52 -12.76 -3.16
N PRO A 20 6.79 -12.31 -3.22
CA PRO A 20 7.85 -12.91 -2.41
C PRO A 20 7.59 -12.84 -0.90
N LEU A 21 6.91 -11.79 -0.43
CA LEU A 21 6.50 -11.67 0.97
C LEU A 21 5.35 -12.62 1.28
N LEU A 22 4.33 -12.67 0.41
CA LEU A 22 3.16 -13.52 0.60
C LEU A 22 3.55 -15.00 0.64
N SER A 23 4.34 -15.49 -0.32
CA SER A 23 4.81 -16.88 -0.33
C SER A 23 5.67 -17.26 0.89
N ALA A 24 6.31 -16.29 1.55
CA ALA A 24 7.12 -16.55 2.74
C ALA A 24 6.28 -16.80 4.00
N TYR A 25 5.06 -16.27 4.06
CA TYR A 25 4.21 -16.31 5.26
C TYR A 25 2.85 -17.01 5.05
N LEU A 26 2.41 -17.14 3.80
CA LEU A 26 1.16 -17.80 3.45
C LEU A 26 1.41 -19.20 2.86
N PRO A 27 0.56 -20.19 3.19
CA PRO A 27 0.68 -21.54 2.66
C PRO A 27 0.31 -21.55 1.17
N GLU A 28 1.29 -21.79 0.29
CA GLU A 28 1.06 -21.78 -1.17
C GLU A 28 -0.03 -22.76 -1.62
N SER A 29 -0.09 -23.95 -1.03
CA SER A 29 -1.06 -25.00 -1.39
C SER A 29 -2.53 -24.65 -1.10
N SER A 30 -2.79 -23.67 -0.23
CA SER A 30 -4.14 -23.25 0.14
C SER A 30 -4.37 -21.74 -0.05
N THR A 31 -3.50 -21.06 -0.80
CA THR A 31 -3.63 -19.63 -1.09
C THR A 31 -3.98 -19.39 -2.55
N THR A 32 -5.08 -18.68 -2.79
CA THR A 32 -5.48 -18.24 -4.13
C THR A 32 -5.28 -16.74 -4.27
N HIS A 33 -4.68 -16.29 -5.38
CA HIS A 33 -4.52 -14.87 -5.68
C HIS A 33 -5.54 -14.43 -6.73
N ILE A 34 -6.39 -13.46 -6.38
CA ILE A 34 -7.47 -12.96 -7.22
C ILE A 34 -7.39 -11.44 -7.37
N GLY A 35 -7.59 -10.95 -8.59
CA GLY A 35 -7.75 -9.56 -8.94
C GLY A 35 -9.18 -9.23 -9.32
N LEU A 36 -9.64 -8.03 -8.96
CA LEU A 36 -10.94 -7.52 -9.40
C LEU A 36 -11.03 -7.44 -10.93
N LEU A 37 -9.92 -7.12 -11.60
CA LEU A 37 -9.87 -6.95 -13.06
C LEU A 37 -9.39 -8.21 -13.80
N ASP A 38 -9.31 -9.36 -13.12
CA ASP A 38 -8.91 -10.61 -13.75
C ASP A 38 -9.92 -10.99 -14.84
N GLY A 39 -9.41 -11.35 -16.02
CA GLY A 39 -10.21 -11.77 -17.17
C GLY A 39 -10.98 -10.66 -17.88
N LEU A 40 -10.85 -9.39 -17.47
CA LEU A 40 -11.49 -8.26 -18.15
C LEU A 40 -10.60 -7.66 -19.24
N THR A 41 -11.22 -7.32 -20.38
CA THR A 41 -10.57 -6.52 -21.43
C THR A 41 -10.53 -5.03 -21.05
N ALA A 42 -9.67 -4.25 -21.70
CA ALA A 42 -9.59 -2.79 -21.47
C ALA A 42 -10.95 -2.09 -21.65
N ASP A 43 -11.72 -2.47 -22.69
CA ASP A 43 -13.05 -1.92 -22.95
C ASP A 43 -14.04 -2.29 -21.84
N GLN A 44 -13.97 -3.52 -21.32
CA GLN A 44 -14.81 -3.95 -20.19
C GLN A 44 -14.44 -3.22 -18.90
N VAL A 45 -13.15 -2.99 -18.65
CA VAL A 45 -12.69 -2.19 -17.51
C VAL A 45 -13.21 -0.76 -17.62
N ALA A 46 -13.08 -0.13 -18.79
CA ALA A 46 -13.58 1.22 -19.03
C ALA A 46 -15.11 1.29 -18.85
N ALA A 47 -15.85 0.37 -19.45
CA ALA A 47 -17.31 0.35 -19.37
C ALA A 47 -17.82 0.15 -17.94
N ARG A 48 -17.13 -0.65 -17.11
CA ARG A 48 -17.59 -1.00 -15.76
C ARG A 48 -17.07 -0.08 -14.67
N TYR A 49 -15.86 0.46 -14.82
CA TYR A 49 -15.15 1.10 -13.72
C TYR A 49 -14.61 2.50 -14.04
N ALA A 50 -14.80 3.04 -15.25
CA ALA A 50 -14.32 4.38 -15.54
C ALA A 50 -14.94 5.43 -14.58
N PRO A 51 -14.14 6.39 -14.08
CA PRO A 51 -14.64 7.48 -13.26
C PRO A 51 -15.38 8.54 -14.07
N GLN A 52 -16.42 9.09 -13.49
CA GLN A 52 -17.09 10.30 -13.97
C GLN A 52 -16.45 11.56 -13.33
N PRO A 53 -16.61 12.75 -13.94
CA PRO A 53 -16.16 14.00 -13.34
C PRO A 53 -16.71 14.18 -11.92
N GLY A 54 -15.83 14.48 -10.97
CA GLY A 54 -16.17 14.68 -9.55
C GLY A 54 -16.17 13.40 -8.69
N GLU A 55 -16.06 12.20 -9.28
CA GLU A 55 -15.97 10.97 -8.50
C GLU A 55 -14.57 10.78 -7.88
N LYS A 56 -14.53 10.15 -6.70
CA LYS A 56 -13.28 9.67 -6.08
C LYS A 56 -12.63 8.63 -7.01
N ARG A 57 -11.35 8.81 -7.30
CA ARG A 57 -10.59 7.97 -8.23
C ARG A 57 -9.60 7.07 -7.50
N LEU A 58 -9.44 5.86 -7.99
CA LEU A 58 -8.41 4.91 -7.59
C LEU A 58 -7.55 4.60 -8.80
N VAL A 59 -6.24 4.51 -8.60
CA VAL A 59 -5.30 4.10 -9.66
C VAL A 59 -4.76 2.72 -9.31
N THR A 60 -4.81 1.81 -10.27
CA THR A 60 -4.23 0.47 -10.14
C THR A 60 -3.39 0.13 -11.35
N ARG A 61 -2.53 -0.88 -11.21
CA ARG A 61 -1.64 -1.39 -12.26
C ARG A 61 -2.12 -2.75 -12.72
N LEU A 62 -2.09 -2.97 -14.04
CA LEU A 62 -2.36 -4.26 -14.67
C LEU A 62 -1.07 -5.10 -14.76
N LEU A 63 -1.19 -6.38 -15.12
CA LEU A 63 -0.03 -7.28 -15.20
C LEU A 63 0.99 -6.85 -16.27
N ASP A 64 0.53 -6.19 -17.34
CA ASP A 64 1.38 -5.63 -18.39
C ASP A 64 2.14 -4.35 -17.96
N GLY A 65 1.88 -3.86 -16.73
CA GLY A 65 2.49 -2.67 -16.17
C GLY A 65 1.77 -1.36 -16.50
N SER A 66 0.74 -1.39 -17.35
CA SER A 66 -0.12 -0.24 -17.63
C SER A 66 -0.93 0.15 -16.39
N GLN A 67 -1.34 1.42 -16.34
CA GLN A 67 -2.15 1.95 -15.25
C GLN A 67 -3.55 2.28 -15.74
N VAL A 68 -4.54 1.97 -14.90
CA VAL A 68 -5.94 2.31 -15.13
C VAL A 68 -6.46 3.10 -13.94
N THR A 69 -7.29 4.12 -14.24
CA THR A 69 -7.97 4.92 -13.24
C THR A 69 -9.42 4.49 -13.17
N LEU A 70 -9.91 4.23 -11.96
CA LEU A 70 -11.20 3.62 -11.68
C LEU A 70 -12.00 4.49 -10.71
N ALA A 71 -13.32 4.42 -10.79
CA ALA A 71 -14.23 5.01 -9.82
C ALA A 71 -14.20 4.21 -8.52
N ALA A 72 -13.89 4.87 -7.39
CA ALA A 72 -13.78 4.20 -6.10
C ALA A 72 -15.07 3.45 -5.70
N ALA A 73 -16.24 4.06 -5.93
CA ALA A 73 -17.53 3.45 -5.59
C ALA A 73 -17.82 2.18 -6.41
N ARG A 74 -17.50 2.17 -7.72
CA ARG A 74 -17.69 0.99 -8.57
C ARG A 74 -16.69 -0.11 -8.23
N VAL A 75 -15.46 0.26 -7.83
CA VAL A 75 -14.47 -0.68 -7.31
C VAL A 75 -14.96 -1.33 -6.02
N GLU A 76 -15.51 -0.56 -5.08
CA GLU A 76 -16.06 -1.11 -3.82
C GLU A 76 -17.17 -2.13 -4.09
N GLN A 77 -18.11 -1.80 -4.99
CA GLN A 77 -19.16 -2.74 -5.42
C GLN A 77 -18.60 -4.02 -6.04
N GLY A 78 -17.58 -3.89 -6.90
CA GLY A 78 -16.93 -5.04 -7.53
C GLY A 78 -16.14 -5.90 -6.54
N LEU A 79 -15.46 -5.28 -5.57
CA LEU A 79 -14.77 -5.99 -4.49
C LEU A 79 -15.77 -6.75 -3.63
N GLN A 80 -16.91 -6.13 -3.29
CA GLN A 80 -17.97 -6.81 -2.53
C GLN A 80 -18.49 -8.05 -3.28
N GLN A 81 -18.70 -7.97 -4.59
CA GLN A 81 -19.08 -9.14 -5.39
C GLN A 81 -18.01 -10.23 -5.34
N LYS A 82 -16.73 -9.88 -5.47
CA LYS A 82 -15.61 -10.83 -5.37
C LYS A 82 -15.52 -11.49 -4.00
N ILE A 83 -15.81 -10.76 -2.92
CA ILE A 83 -15.84 -11.30 -1.56
C ILE A 83 -16.91 -12.40 -1.47
N HIS A 84 -18.16 -12.12 -1.88
CA HIS A 84 -19.21 -13.14 -1.87
C HIS A 84 -18.89 -14.35 -2.75
N GLU A 85 -18.30 -14.15 -3.93
CA GLU A 85 -17.86 -15.24 -4.80
C GLU A 85 -16.80 -16.14 -4.12
N LEU A 86 -15.89 -15.55 -3.35
CA LEU A 86 -14.88 -16.28 -2.59
C LEU A 86 -15.50 -17.08 -1.45
N GLU A 87 -16.47 -16.51 -0.75
CA GLU A 87 -17.21 -17.22 0.33
C GLU A 87 -18.00 -18.40 -0.21
N GLN A 88 -18.69 -18.24 -1.34
CA GLN A 88 -19.41 -19.33 -2.02
C GLN A 88 -18.48 -20.48 -2.45
N ARG A 89 -17.19 -20.17 -2.67
CA ARG A 89 -16.15 -21.17 -2.98
C ARG A 89 -15.53 -21.80 -1.73
N GLY A 90 -16.02 -21.47 -0.53
CA GLY A 90 -15.52 -21.98 0.74
C GLY A 90 -14.21 -21.35 1.19
N CYS A 91 -13.92 -20.11 0.77
CA CYS A 91 -12.78 -19.37 1.30
C CYS A 91 -13.05 -18.95 2.75
N GLU A 92 -12.09 -19.20 3.64
CA GLU A 92 -12.22 -18.91 5.08
C GLU A 92 -11.57 -17.59 5.47
N VAL A 93 -10.55 -17.14 4.73
CA VAL A 93 -9.83 -15.90 5.01
C VAL A 93 -9.53 -15.15 3.73
N ILE A 94 -9.91 -13.87 3.67
CA ILE A 94 -9.71 -13.00 2.51
C ILE A 94 -8.84 -11.82 2.93
N LEU A 95 -7.64 -11.71 2.38
CA LEU A 95 -6.72 -10.58 2.58
C LEU A 95 -6.83 -9.58 1.42
N LEU A 96 -7.32 -8.38 1.72
CA LEU A 96 -7.35 -7.30 0.75
C LEU A 96 -5.93 -6.72 0.57
N LEU A 97 -5.42 -6.70 -0.65
CA LEU A 97 -4.12 -6.11 -1.01
C LEU A 97 -4.26 -4.67 -1.47
N CYS A 98 -5.01 -3.88 -0.71
CA CYS A 98 -5.27 -2.48 -0.96
C CYS A 98 -5.12 -1.64 0.31
N THR A 99 -4.74 -0.36 0.13
CA THR A 99 -4.76 0.68 1.17
C THR A 99 -5.82 1.73 0.87
N GLY A 100 -6.80 1.41 0.03
CA GLY A 100 -7.99 2.24 -0.17
C GLY A 100 -8.93 2.09 1.02
N GLU A 101 -9.50 3.21 1.46
CA GLU A 101 -10.59 3.21 2.43
C GLU A 101 -11.88 2.81 1.73
N PHE A 102 -12.44 1.68 2.15
CA PHE A 102 -13.76 1.20 1.75
C PHE A 102 -14.63 1.12 3.00
N GLY A 103 -15.81 1.74 2.96
CA GLY A 103 -16.67 1.87 4.14
C GLY A 103 -17.64 0.71 4.33
N HIS A 104 -17.88 -0.06 3.27
CA HIS A 104 -19.02 -0.97 3.17
C HIS A 104 -18.65 -2.40 2.78
N LEU A 105 -17.35 -2.74 2.74
CA LEU A 105 -16.93 -4.12 2.49
C LEU A 105 -17.29 -5.00 3.68
N GLN A 106 -17.95 -6.13 3.39
CA GLN A 106 -18.43 -7.08 4.38
C GLN A 106 -18.21 -8.51 3.90
N ALA A 107 -17.92 -9.40 4.84
CA ALA A 107 -17.90 -10.85 4.64
C ALA A 107 -18.82 -11.46 5.70
N GLU A 108 -19.60 -12.47 5.32
CA GLU A 108 -20.57 -13.13 6.21
C GLU A 108 -19.96 -14.35 6.91
N GLN A 109 -19.08 -15.07 6.20
CA GLN A 109 -18.51 -16.36 6.57
C GLN A 109 -16.99 -16.28 6.70
N ALA A 110 -16.33 -15.57 5.78
CA ALA A 110 -14.89 -15.45 5.75
C ALA A 110 -14.38 -14.34 6.70
N LEU A 111 -13.18 -14.54 7.24
CA LEU A 111 -12.43 -13.47 7.89
C LEU A 111 -11.88 -12.51 6.84
N LEU A 112 -12.50 -11.35 6.70
CA LEU A 112 -12.02 -10.27 5.83
C LEU A 112 -10.96 -9.43 6.54
N LEU A 113 -9.72 -9.50 6.05
CA LEU A 113 -8.58 -8.74 6.53
C LEU A 113 -8.36 -7.52 5.63
N GLU A 114 -8.71 -6.35 6.15
CA GLU A 114 -8.48 -5.06 5.51
C GLU A 114 -7.27 -4.37 6.14
N PRO A 115 -6.13 -4.19 5.42
CA PRO A 115 -4.94 -3.57 5.99
C PRO A 115 -5.21 -2.20 6.60
N ASP A 116 -6.11 -1.42 5.99
CA ASP A 116 -6.47 -0.09 6.45
C ASP A 116 -7.17 -0.08 7.83
N ARG A 117 -7.88 -1.16 8.19
CA ARG A 117 -8.54 -1.30 9.50
C ARG A 117 -7.62 -1.91 10.57
N ILE A 118 -6.54 -2.57 10.15
CA ILE A 118 -5.63 -3.31 11.03
C ILE A 118 -4.41 -2.46 11.37
N ILE A 119 -3.78 -1.83 10.38
CA ILE A 119 -2.47 -1.20 10.53
C ILE A 119 -2.52 0.05 11.43
N PRO A 120 -3.40 1.05 11.21
CA PRO A 120 -3.42 2.25 12.05
C PRO A 120 -3.59 1.99 13.55
N PRO A 121 -4.57 1.19 14.03
CA PRO A 121 -4.72 0.92 15.45
C PRO A 121 -3.55 0.09 16.01
N LEU A 122 -3.00 -0.86 15.23
CA LEU A 122 -1.84 -1.63 15.63
C LEU A 122 -0.63 -0.72 15.87
N ILE A 123 -0.37 0.20 14.94
CA ILE A 123 0.72 1.16 15.10
C ILE A 123 0.45 2.08 16.30
N ALA A 124 -0.76 2.60 16.47
CA ALA A 124 -1.11 3.45 17.61
C ALA A 124 -0.80 2.76 18.95
N ALA A 125 -1.13 1.46 19.06
CA ALA A 125 -0.84 0.67 20.24
C ALA A 125 0.67 0.47 20.48
N ILE A 126 1.46 0.26 19.42
CA ILE A 126 2.91 0.04 19.52
C ILE A 126 3.66 1.32 19.90
N VAL A 127 3.32 2.46 19.29
CA VAL A 127 4.09 3.70 19.40
C VAL A 127 3.73 4.52 20.64
N SER A 128 2.53 4.34 21.18
CA SER A 128 2.02 5.08 22.34
C SER A 128 2.17 6.60 22.13
N GLN A 129 3.02 7.28 22.91
CA GLN A 129 3.25 8.73 22.83
C GLN A 129 4.31 9.15 21.77
N HIS A 130 4.99 8.21 21.13
CA HIS A 130 6.04 8.52 20.16
C HIS A 130 5.46 9.06 18.84
N ARG A 131 6.20 9.96 18.19
CA ARG A 131 5.82 10.48 16.88
C ARG A 131 6.19 9.47 15.78
N VAL A 132 5.25 9.31 14.84
CA VAL A 132 5.36 8.41 13.70
C VAL A 132 5.64 9.19 12.43
N GLY A 133 6.63 8.74 11.66
CA GLY A 133 6.86 9.17 10.29
C GLY A 133 6.18 8.26 9.27
N ILE A 134 5.50 8.88 8.30
CA ILE A 134 4.71 8.23 7.26
C ILE A 134 5.19 8.71 5.91
N VAL A 135 5.60 7.79 5.05
CA VAL A 135 5.95 8.11 3.66
C VAL A 135 4.73 7.93 2.77
N VAL A 136 4.35 8.97 2.04
CA VAL A 136 3.24 8.95 1.08
C VAL A 136 3.76 9.08 -0.36
N PRO A 137 3.16 8.38 -1.35
CA PRO A 137 3.67 8.41 -2.73
C PRO A 137 3.64 9.80 -3.39
N VAL A 138 2.59 10.57 -3.14
CA VAL A 138 2.36 11.91 -3.72
C VAL A 138 1.76 12.85 -2.68
N ALA A 139 1.98 14.15 -2.83
CA ALA A 139 1.60 15.16 -1.84
C ALA A 139 0.09 15.27 -1.65
N GLU A 140 -0.67 15.06 -2.72
CA GLU A 140 -2.13 15.12 -2.76
C GLU A 140 -2.77 14.09 -1.81
N GLN A 141 -2.04 13.01 -1.49
CA GLN A 141 -2.53 11.98 -0.57
C GLN A 141 -2.29 12.29 0.90
N ILE A 142 -1.55 13.35 1.26
CA ILE A 142 -1.26 13.68 2.66
C ILE A 142 -2.56 13.89 3.46
N ASN A 143 -3.50 14.67 2.90
CA ASN A 143 -4.75 14.98 3.58
C ASN A 143 -5.62 13.74 3.78
N GLU A 144 -5.74 12.90 2.74
CA GLU A 144 -6.47 11.63 2.83
C GLU A 144 -5.84 10.72 3.88
N GLN A 145 -4.51 10.61 3.88
CA GLN A 145 -3.78 9.77 4.83
C GLN A 145 -3.89 10.31 6.25
N ALA A 146 -3.91 11.63 6.47
CA ALA A 146 -4.03 12.22 7.81
C ALA A 146 -5.27 11.73 8.56
N GLY A 147 -6.38 11.47 7.85
CA GLY A 147 -7.59 10.87 8.41
C GLY A 147 -7.33 9.50 9.05
N LYS A 148 -6.56 8.64 8.39
CA LYS A 148 -6.25 7.27 8.84
C LYS A 148 -5.50 7.21 10.16
N TRP A 149 -4.67 8.22 10.41
CA TRP A 149 -3.75 8.25 11.53
C TRP A 149 -4.23 9.11 12.70
N GLN A 150 -5.50 9.49 12.70
CA GLN A 150 -6.11 10.28 13.78
C GLN A 150 -6.08 9.58 15.14
N GLN A 151 -5.95 8.25 15.16
CA GLN A 151 -5.86 7.46 16.40
C GLN A 151 -4.50 7.56 17.10
N LEU A 152 -3.49 8.16 16.47
CA LEU A 152 -2.18 8.38 17.10
C LEU A 152 -2.28 9.45 18.19
N ALA A 153 -1.66 9.21 19.34
CA ALA A 153 -1.61 10.19 20.43
C ALA A 153 -0.85 11.47 20.03
N THR A 154 0.19 11.32 19.22
CA THR A 154 0.96 12.43 18.64
C THR A 154 0.73 12.48 17.13
N PRO A 155 0.36 13.64 16.55
CA PRO A 155 0.17 13.76 15.11
C PRO A 155 1.40 13.29 14.33
N PRO A 156 1.20 12.45 13.29
CA PRO A 156 2.31 11.93 12.51
C PRO A 156 2.92 13.03 11.65
N CYS A 157 4.11 12.74 11.15
CA CYS A 157 4.72 13.54 10.11
C CYS A 157 4.71 12.81 8.77
N PHE A 158 4.54 13.60 7.71
CA PHE A 158 4.49 13.08 6.34
C PHE A 158 5.78 13.43 5.60
N ALA A 159 6.27 12.46 4.85
CA ALA A 159 7.40 12.62 3.94
C ALA A 159 7.02 12.11 2.55
N LEU A 160 7.57 12.75 1.52
CA LEU A 160 7.49 12.25 0.15
C LEU A 160 8.76 11.47 -0.16
N PRO A 161 8.70 10.39 -0.97
CA PRO A 161 9.89 9.79 -1.51
C PRO A 161 10.61 10.85 -2.35
N ALA A 162 11.93 10.95 -2.22
CA ALA A 162 12.68 11.87 -3.05
C ALA A 162 12.51 11.51 -4.54
N PRO A 163 12.29 12.50 -5.42
CA PRO A 163 12.19 12.23 -6.85
C PRO A 163 13.56 11.76 -7.35
N ILE A 164 13.67 10.47 -7.69
CA ILE A 164 14.78 9.96 -8.49
C ILE A 164 14.56 10.28 -9.97
N TRP A 165 14.37 11.56 -10.32
CA TRP A 165 14.52 11.99 -11.71
C TRP A 165 16.00 12.32 -11.96
N PRO A 166 16.62 11.83 -13.06
CA PRO A 166 17.90 12.37 -13.49
C PRO A 166 17.63 13.74 -14.13
N THR A 167 17.48 14.79 -13.33
CA THR A 167 17.56 16.15 -13.86
C THR A 167 19.00 16.35 -14.33
N ARG A 168 19.21 16.25 -15.65
CA ARG A 168 20.43 16.70 -16.32
C ARG A 168 20.64 18.19 -16.00
N ARG A 169 21.39 18.47 -14.94
CA ARG A 169 22.43 19.50 -14.86
C ARG A 169 23.04 19.56 -13.45
N GLY A 170 24.29 19.12 -13.37
CA GLY A 170 25.27 19.59 -12.40
C GLY A 170 25.27 18.90 -11.04
N TRP A 171 25.94 17.74 -10.94
CA TRP A 171 26.87 17.48 -9.82
C TRP A 171 27.86 16.37 -10.22
N ASN A 172 29.11 16.76 -10.40
CA ASN A 172 30.25 15.88 -10.64
C ASN A 172 30.67 15.27 -9.31
N ARG A 173 30.32 14.00 -9.04
CA ARG A 173 31.08 13.03 -8.22
C ARG A 173 30.41 11.65 -8.35
N ARG A 174 31.16 10.67 -8.88
CA ARG A 174 30.76 9.25 -9.02
C ARG A 174 30.57 8.61 -7.61
N PRO A 175 29.66 7.63 -7.44
CA PRO A 175 29.91 6.26 -7.90
C PRO A 175 28.77 5.63 -8.73
N THR A 176 29.17 4.86 -9.75
CA THR A 176 28.41 3.86 -10.53
C THR A 176 28.46 2.48 -9.85
N PRO A 177 27.65 1.48 -10.25
CA PRO A 177 26.28 1.49 -10.79
C PRO A 177 25.38 0.45 -10.06
N CYS A 178 24.05 0.65 -10.05
CA CYS A 178 23.13 -0.46 -9.76
C CYS A 178 22.34 -0.77 -11.03
N SER A 179 22.79 -1.80 -11.74
CA SER A 179 22.16 -2.37 -12.92
C SER A 179 21.14 -3.43 -12.51
N SER A 180 19.83 -3.12 -12.62
CA SER A 180 18.80 -4.05 -13.07
C SER A 180 17.42 -3.37 -13.10
N ARG A 181 16.97 -3.04 -14.32
CA ARG A 181 15.60 -2.97 -14.86
C ARG A 181 14.41 -2.69 -13.89
N GLY A 182 13.78 -1.53 -14.11
CA GLY A 182 12.33 -1.30 -13.91
C GLY A 182 11.91 -0.48 -12.68
N PRO A 183 11.08 0.58 -12.81
CA PRO A 183 10.62 1.37 -11.68
C PRO A 183 9.51 0.64 -10.90
N ARG A 184 9.90 0.07 -9.75
CA ARG A 184 9.00 -0.48 -8.73
C ARG A 184 8.67 0.61 -7.71
N TRP A 185 7.48 1.20 -7.80
CA TRP A 185 6.88 1.95 -6.70
C TRP A 185 5.35 1.75 -6.76
N TRP A 186 4.73 1.41 -5.62
CA TRP A 186 3.64 2.16 -4.97
C TRP A 186 3.15 1.48 -3.67
N CYS A 187 2.86 2.34 -2.68
CA CYS A 187 2.31 2.15 -1.32
C CYS A 187 3.02 1.16 -0.38
N TRP A 188 4.17 1.58 0.14
CA TRP A 188 4.63 1.13 1.46
C TRP A 188 4.50 2.32 2.40
N ILE A 189 3.68 2.20 3.45
CA ILE A 189 3.87 3.02 4.65
C ILE A 189 5.20 2.55 5.23
N VAL A 190 6.28 3.27 4.94
CA VAL A 190 7.54 3.08 5.65
C VAL A 190 7.40 3.85 6.95
N LEU A 191 7.21 3.11 8.04
CA LEU A 191 7.08 3.65 9.38
C LEU A 191 8.46 3.91 9.96
N ALA A 192 8.75 5.17 10.31
CA ALA A 192 9.94 5.52 11.10
C ALA A 192 9.48 6.07 12.45
N ILE A 193 9.91 5.45 13.55
CA ILE A 193 9.66 5.94 14.92
C ILE A 193 10.83 6.85 15.31
N THR A 194 10.56 8.11 15.61
CA THR A 194 11.58 9.03 16.14
C THR A 194 11.25 9.37 17.60
N SER A 195 12.17 9.05 18.51
CA SER A 195 12.10 9.55 19.90
C SER A 195 12.59 11.00 19.94
N GLY A 196 11.86 11.86 20.66
CA GLY A 196 12.06 13.32 20.72
C GLY A 196 13.37 13.83 21.31
N THR A 197 14.41 13.01 21.42
CA THR A 197 15.76 13.39 21.84
C THR A 197 16.79 12.56 21.07
N GLY A 198 17.09 12.98 19.83
CA GLY A 198 18.17 12.39 19.04
C GLY A 198 17.87 11.03 18.41
N THR A 199 18.32 10.89 17.16
CA THR A 199 18.24 9.65 16.38
C THR A 199 19.16 8.59 16.99
N PHE A 200 18.62 7.69 17.81
CA PHE A 200 19.39 6.58 18.36
C PHE A 200 19.21 5.33 17.48
N CYS A 201 20.04 5.21 16.44
CA CYS A 201 20.14 3.99 15.65
C CYS A 201 21.00 2.96 16.41
N ARG A 202 20.37 1.99 17.09
CA ARG A 202 21.07 0.80 17.58
C ARG A 202 21.42 -0.11 16.39
N PRO A 203 22.68 -0.58 16.24
CA PRO A 203 23.05 -1.49 15.17
C PRO A 203 22.46 -2.87 15.46
N GLY A 204 21.48 -3.29 14.64
CA GLY A 204 20.90 -4.64 14.72
C GLY A 204 19.52 -4.80 14.11
N TRP A 205 18.76 -3.72 13.95
CA TRP A 205 17.45 -3.75 13.29
C TRP A 205 17.57 -3.21 11.87
N ILE A 206 16.99 -3.96 10.93
CA ILE A 206 16.94 -3.74 9.49
C ILE A 206 16.68 -2.25 9.17
N PHE A 207 17.73 -1.51 8.83
CA PHE A 207 17.67 -0.24 8.08
C PHE A 207 19.08 0.09 7.56
N ARG A 208 19.59 -0.74 6.64
CA ARG A 208 20.93 -0.53 6.05
C ARG A 208 20.94 0.42 4.85
N TYR A 209 19.83 1.12 4.57
CA TYR A 209 19.72 2.05 3.43
C TYR A 209 18.95 3.35 3.73
N CYS A 210 19.09 3.92 4.92
CA CYS A 210 18.69 5.33 5.14
C CYS A 210 19.93 6.22 5.14
N CYS A 211 20.23 6.80 3.96
CA CYS A 211 21.31 7.75 3.79
C CYS A 211 21.03 9.04 4.61
N PRO A 212 22.00 9.63 5.33
CA PRO A 212 21.78 10.80 6.20
C PRO A 212 21.37 12.08 5.47
N THR A 213 21.43 12.09 4.13
CA THR A 213 21.20 13.27 3.28
C THR A 213 19.73 13.57 2.95
N TYR A 214 18.78 12.72 3.36
CA TYR A 214 17.37 12.83 2.96
C TYR A 214 16.45 13.59 3.92
N TRP A 215 16.99 14.16 5.00
CA TRP A 215 16.20 14.94 5.95
C TRP A 215 16.14 16.41 5.51
N SER A 216 14.92 16.93 5.27
CA SER A 216 14.72 18.37 5.10
C SER A 216 15.30 19.12 6.33
N PRO A 217 16.06 20.22 6.15
CA PRO A 217 16.63 21.00 7.25
C PRO A 217 15.59 21.51 8.26
N SER A 218 14.31 21.56 7.88
CA SER A 218 13.19 21.94 8.76
C SER A 218 12.95 20.98 9.92
N TRP A 219 13.59 19.80 9.92
CA TRP A 219 13.46 18.78 10.97
C TRP A 219 14.36 19.00 12.19
N ARG A 220 15.22 20.02 12.18
CA ARG A 220 16.20 20.25 13.25
C ARG A 220 15.74 21.25 14.34
N GLN A 221 14.52 21.78 14.24
CA GLN A 221 13.98 22.75 15.19
C GLN A 221 12.49 22.48 15.43
N SER A 222 12.17 21.59 16.38
CA SER A 222 10.91 21.49 17.14
C SER A 222 11.07 20.44 18.21
#